data_AF-A0A920N9H5-F1
#
_entry.id   AF-A0A920N9H5-F1
#
_cell.length_a   1.000
_cell.length_b   1.000
_cell.length_c   1.000
_cell.angle_alpha   90.00
_cell.angle_beta   90.00
_cell.angle_gamma   90.00
#
_symmetry.space_group_name_H-M   'P 1'
#
loop_
_entity.id
_entity.type
_entity.pdbx_description
1 polymer ?
#
loop_
_entity_poly.entity_id
_entity_poly.type
_entity_poly.pdbx_seq_one_letter_code
_entity_poly.pdbx_strand_id
1 'polypeptide(L)'
;MDSTILLLWIQLACSAAIILFAATQLTKNADVIAFKTGLGRSFVGVVLLATATSLPELGTGVSAVSLVGGPDGANLAAGDAFGSNLFNLLIIGIIDILWRNGSIISGLGVSVGLVGILGVLVIGVAASSILIHMHTDFMSDLIVSPMSFVVLVVFILALYAIYREESLLIQKM
;
A
#
# COMPACT_ATOMS: atom_id res chain seq x y z
N MET A 1 33.68 2.20 -17.12
CA MET A 1 32.59 2.43 -16.16
C MET A 1 33.24 2.55 -14.81
N ASP A 2 33.06 3.66 -14.11
CA ASP A 2 33.75 3.90 -12.83
C ASP A 2 33.42 2.78 -11.83
N SER A 3 34.44 2.33 -11.08
CA SER A 3 34.29 1.25 -10.09
C SER A 3 33.21 1.56 -9.05
N THR A 4 33.02 2.85 -8.73
CA THR A 4 31.95 3.34 -7.85
C THR A 4 30.55 3.12 -8.44
N ILE A 5 30.36 3.39 -9.73
CA ILE A 5 29.05 3.20 -10.40
C ILE A 5 28.70 1.71 -10.46
N LEU A 6 29.68 0.86 -10.80
CA LEU A 6 29.49 -0.59 -10.81
C LEU A 6 29.08 -1.11 -9.41
N LEU A 7 29.72 -0.60 -8.35
CA LEU A 7 29.38 -0.97 -6.98
C LEU A 7 27.92 -0.62 -6.62
N LEU A 8 27.44 0.56 -7.01
CA LEU A 8 26.05 0.97 -6.76
C LEU A 8 25.03 0.06 -7.45
N TRP A 9 25.29 -0.33 -8.71
CA TRP A 9 24.44 -1.28 -9.42
C TRP A 9 24.44 -2.66 -8.77
N ILE A 10 25.60 -3.13 -8.29
CA ILE A 10 25.70 -4.39 -7.56
C ILE A 10 24.89 -4.32 -6.24
N GLN A 11 25.04 -3.24 -5.48
CA GLN A 11 24.27 -3.04 -4.24
C GLN A 11 22.76 -3.01 -4.49
N LEU A 12 22.33 -2.31 -5.54
CA LEU A 12 20.92 -2.28 -5.96
C LEU A 12 20.41 -3.68 -6.34
N ALA A 13 21.18 -4.41 -7.15
CA ALA A 13 20.82 -5.77 -7.57
C ALA A 13 20.73 -6.73 -6.38
N CYS A 14 21.70 -6.67 -5.45
CA CYS A 14 21.68 -7.47 -4.22
C CYS A 14 20.47 -7.13 -3.34
N SER A 15 20.14 -5.84 -3.18
CA SER A 15 18.99 -5.40 -2.39
C SER A 15 17.68 -5.89 -2.98
N ALA A 16 17.51 -5.75 -4.30
CA ALA A 16 16.34 -6.25 -5.02
C ALA A 16 16.19 -7.77 -4.87
N ALA A 17 17.28 -8.53 -4.99
CA ALA A 17 17.26 -9.99 -4.80
C ALA A 17 16.83 -10.39 -3.38
N ILE A 18 17.32 -9.68 -2.36
CA ILE A 18 16.91 -9.90 -0.96
C ILE A 18 15.43 -9.60 -0.77
N ILE A 19 14.94 -8.48 -1.31
CA ILE A 19 13.52 -8.10 -1.23
C ILE A 19 12.64 -9.17 -1.89
N LEU A 20 13.00 -9.65 -3.08
CA LEU A 20 12.25 -10.70 -3.77
C LEU A 20 12.19 -12.00 -2.95
N PHE A 21 13.32 -12.43 -2.40
CA PHE A 21 13.36 -13.62 -1.55
C PHE A 21 12.51 -13.43 -0.29
N ALA A 22 12.66 -12.29 0.39
CA ALA A 22 11.90 -11.97 1.60
C ALA A 22 10.39 -11.90 1.32
N ALA A 23 9.96 -11.31 0.21
CA ALA A 23 8.56 -11.22 -0.20
C ALA A 23 7.93 -12.61 -0.38
N THR A 24 8.64 -13.56 -1.00
CA THR A 24 8.11 -14.93 -1.15
C THR A 24 7.92 -15.64 0.19
N GLN A 25 8.85 -15.43 1.13
CA GLN A 25 8.75 -16.01 2.48
C GLN A 25 7.66 -15.34 3.31
N LEU A 26 7.48 -14.02 3.14
CA LEU A 26 6.43 -13.25 3.77
C LEU A 26 5.04 -13.76 3.36
N THR A 27 4.79 -13.99 2.07
CA THR A 27 3.50 -14.54 1.59
C THR A 27 3.22 -15.92 2.19
N LYS A 28 4.21 -16.82 2.23
CA LYS A 28 4.05 -18.15 2.85
C LYS A 28 3.73 -18.05 4.35
N ASN A 29 4.42 -17.16 5.06
CA ASN A 29 4.18 -16.95 6.48
C ASN A 29 2.81 -16.32 6.74
N ALA A 30 2.36 -15.40 5.88
CA ALA A 30 1.03 -14.82 5.95
C ALA A 30 -0.06 -15.90 5.80
N ASP A 31 0.09 -16.84 4.85
CA ASP A 31 -0.83 -17.97 4.71
C ASP A 31 -0.86 -18.87 5.96
N VAL A 32 0.31 -19.15 6.56
CA VAL A 32 0.38 -19.94 7.80
C VAL A 32 -0.29 -19.21 8.97
N ILE A 33 -0.10 -17.90 9.07
CA ILE A 33 -0.77 -17.07 10.08
C ILE A 33 -2.28 -17.14 9.87
N ALA A 34 -2.77 -16.90 8.65
CA ALA A 34 -4.19 -16.96 8.31
C ALA A 34 -4.83 -18.30 8.70
N PHE A 35 -4.12 -19.41 8.44
CA PHE A 35 -4.57 -20.74 8.82
C PHE A 35 -4.61 -20.96 10.33
N LYS A 36 -3.56 -20.53 11.06
CA LYS A 36 -3.46 -20.75 12.51
C LYS A 36 -4.36 -19.83 13.34
N THR A 37 -4.63 -18.61 12.87
CA THR A 37 -5.46 -17.63 13.58
C THR A 37 -6.93 -17.72 13.21
N GLY A 38 -7.28 -18.38 12.10
CA GLY A 38 -8.64 -18.45 11.60
C GLY A 38 -9.17 -17.12 11.06
N LEU A 39 -8.28 -16.15 10.78
CA LEU A 39 -8.66 -14.80 10.33
C LEU A 39 -8.99 -14.70 8.83
N GLY A 40 -8.84 -15.79 8.06
CA GLY A 40 -9.06 -15.78 6.61
C GLY A 40 -7.85 -15.27 5.82
N ARG A 41 -7.61 -15.87 4.64
CA ARG A 41 -6.46 -15.51 3.79
C ARG A 41 -6.57 -14.11 3.21
N SER A 42 -7.77 -13.65 2.84
CA SER A 42 -7.94 -12.33 2.24
C SER A 42 -7.71 -11.23 3.28
N PHE A 43 -8.22 -11.36 4.50
CA PHE A 43 -7.93 -10.39 5.57
C PHE A 43 -6.44 -10.32 5.93
N VAL A 44 -5.79 -11.47 6.12
CA VAL A 44 -4.34 -11.51 6.42
C VAL A 44 -3.51 -10.94 5.26
N GLY A 45 -3.91 -11.21 4.01
CA GLY A 45 -3.29 -10.58 2.84
C GLY A 45 -3.45 -9.05 2.85
N VAL A 46 -4.65 -8.55 3.13
CA VAL A 46 -4.93 -7.11 3.13
C VAL A 46 -4.24 -6.38 4.27
N VAL A 47 -4.10 -7.01 5.44
CA VAL A 47 -3.52 -6.34 6.61
C VAL A 47 -2.02 -6.61 6.73
N LEU A 48 -1.62 -7.88 6.86
CA LEU A 48 -0.23 -8.22 7.14
C LEU A 48 0.64 -8.08 5.91
N LEU A 49 0.23 -8.65 4.78
CA LEU A 49 1.04 -8.59 3.56
C LEU A 49 1.13 -7.15 3.05
N ALA A 50 -0.01 -6.44 2.93
CA ALA A 50 0.00 -5.06 2.47
C ALA A 50 0.79 -4.12 3.39
N THR A 51 0.71 -4.28 4.72
CA THR A 51 1.52 -3.47 5.66
C THR A 51 3.01 -3.77 5.46
N ALA A 52 3.37 -5.05 5.40
CA ALA A 52 4.76 -5.45 5.29
C ALA A 52 5.40 -5.04 3.95
N THR A 53 4.63 -5.07 2.85
CA THR A 53 5.12 -4.58 1.55
C THR A 53 5.10 -3.06 1.43
N SER A 54 4.37 -2.34 2.29
CA SER A 54 4.33 -0.86 2.31
C SER A 54 5.34 -0.23 3.28
N LEU A 55 6.04 -1.04 4.09
CA LEU A 55 7.10 -0.58 5.00
C LEU A 55 8.26 0.13 4.26
N PRO A 56 8.75 -0.37 3.10
CA PRO A 56 9.74 0.34 2.31
C PRO A 56 9.29 1.75 1.92
N GLU A 57 8.03 1.89 1.49
CA GLU A 57 7.39 3.15 1.07
C GLU A 57 7.23 4.11 2.26
N LEU A 58 6.92 3.59 3.45
CA LEU A 58 6.98 4.40 4.67
C LEU A 58 8.41 4.91 4.93
N GLY A 59 9.42 4.06 4.71
CA GLY A 59 10.83 4.43 4.86
C GLY A 59 11.29 5.51 3.87
N THR A 60 10.94 5.37 2.58
CA THR A 60 11.23 6.36 1.54
C THR A 60 10.47 7.66 1.78
N GLY A 61 9.20 7.59 2.17
CA GLY A 61 8.39 8.77 2.52
C GLY A 61 8.96 9.55 3.72
N VAL A 62 9.32 8.85 4.80
CA VAL A 62 9.98 9.49 5.96
C VAL A 62 11.32 10.09 5.57
N SER A 63 12.12 9.39 4.76
CA SER A 63 13.41 9.89 4.29
C SER A 63 13.25 11.12 3.39
N ALA A 64 12.24 11.15 2.52
CA ALA A 64 11.94 12.30 1.67
C ALA A 64 11.61 13.54 2.51
N VAL A 65 10.73 13.41 3.50
CA VAL A 65 10.36 14.54 4.36
C VAL A 65 11.50 14.96 5.30
N SER A 66 12.28 14.02 5.83
CA SER A 66 13.34 14.34 6.81
C SER A 66 14.65 14.83 6.18
N LEU A 67 15.03 14.31 5.00
CA LEU A 67 16.30 14.64 4.35
C LEU A 67 16.16 15.77 3.32
N VAL A 68 15.07 15.79 2.53
CA VAL A 68 14.83 16.85 1.54
C VAL A 68 14.10 18.02 2.18
N GLY A 69 13.07 17.72 2.98
CA GLY A 69 12.29 18.73 3.68
C GLY A 69 11.47 19.65 2.76
N GLY A 70 10.69 20.52 3.39
CA GLY A 70 9.88 21.53 2.68
C GLY A 70 8.88 20.94 1.67
N PRO A 71 8.44 21.76 0.70
CA PRO A 71 7.50 21.35 -0.33
C PRO A 71 8.04 20.23 -1.24
N ASP A 72 9.35 20.22 -1.51
CA ASP A 72 9.96 19.24 -2.41
C ASP A 72 9.99 17.84 -1.80
N GLY A 73 10.36 17.72 -0.53
CA GLY A 73 10.28 16.45 0.21
C GLY A 73 8.85 15.95 0.35
N ALA A 74 7.89 16.85 0.57
CA ALA A 74 6.46 16.50 0.61
C ALA A 74 5.95 16.01 -0.76
N ASN A 75 6.33 16.68 -1.85
CA ASN A 75 5.98 16.28 -3.22
C ASN A 75 6.58 14.91 -3.57
N LEU A 76 7.83 14.66 -3.14
CA LEU A 76 8.48 13.36 -3.35
C LEU A 76 7.79 12.24 -2.57
N ALA A 77 7.46 12.46 -1.29
CA ALA A 77 6.74 11.50 -0.47
C ALA A 77 5.33 11.21 -1.00
N ALA A 78 4.60 12.25 -1.43
CA ALA A 78 3.28 12.07 -2.06
C ALA A 78 3.39 11.34 -3.40
N GLY A 79 4.37 11.71 -4.23
CA GLY A 79 4.64 11.06 -5.52
C GLY A 79 4.95 9.57 -5.38
N ASP A 80 5.74 9.19 -4.38
CA ASP A 80 6.02 7.79 -4.04
C ASP A 80 4.74 7.05 -3.60
N ALA A 81 3.98 7.61 -2.67
CA ALA A 81 2.75 6.97 -2.16
C ALA A 81 1.68 6.77 -3.25
N PHE A 82 1.38 7.79 -4.04
CA PHE A 82 0.41 7.67 -5.13
C PHE A 82 0.97 6.84 -6.30
N GLY A 83 2.21 7.06 -6.68
CA GLY A 83 2.87 6.33 -7.78
C GLY A 83 2.92 4.83 -7.54
N SER A 84 3.28 4.40 -6.33
CA SER A 84 3.32 3.00 -5.94
C SER A 84 1.93 2.35 -5.98
N ASN A 85 0.86 3.07 -5.58
CA ASN A 85 -0.51 2.58 -5.74
C ASN A 85 -0.89 2.37 -7.22
N LEU A 86 -0.54 3.31 -8.11
CA LEU A 86 -0.78 3.17 -9.55
C LEU A 86 -0.02 1.96 -10.12
N PHE A 87 1.24 1.79 -9.75
CA PHE A 87 2.07 0.68 -10.22
C PHE A 87 1.57 -0.67 -9.71
N ASN A 88 1.12 -0.76 -8.44
CA ASN A 88 0.52 -1.97 -7.88
C ASN A 88 -0.75 -2.40 -8.64
N LEU A 89 -1.60 -1.45 -9.03
CA LEU A 89 -2.78 -1.75 -9.85
C LEU A 89 -2.39 -2.20 -11.27
N LEU A 90 -1.36 -1.59 -11.87
CA LEU A 90 -0.84 -2.00 -13.16
C LEU A 90 -0.32 -3.45 -13.14
N ILE A 91 0.38 -3.86 -12.07
CA ILE A 91 0.87 -5.23 -11.90
C ILE A 91 -0.28 -6.23 -12.01
N ILE A 92 -1.42 -5.99 -11.38
CA ILE A 92 -2.59 -6.89 -11.45
C ILE A 92 -3.07 -7.04 -12.90
N GLY A 93 -3.16 -5.94 -13.65
CA GLY A 93 -3.54 -5.96 -15.06
C GLY A 93 -2.55 -6.74 -15.93
N ILE A 94 -1.24 -6.57 -15.68
CA ILE A 94 -0.19 -7.33 -16.38
C ILE A 94 -0.32 -8.83 -16.07
N ILE A 95 -0.50 -9.20 -14.81
CA ILE A 95 -0.65 -10.61 -14.40
C ILE A 95 -1.91 -11.21 -15.05
N ASP A 96 -3.04 -10.49 -15.09
CA ASP A 96 -4.27 -10.97 -15.73
C ASP A 96 -4.07 -11.22 -17.24
N ILE A 97 -3.35 -10.34 -17.94
CA ILE A 97 -3.02 -10.52 -19.37
C ILE A 97 -2.10 -11.72 -19.59
N LEU A 98 -1.12 -11.93 -18.71
CA LEU A 98 -0.16 -13.03 -18.82
C LEU A 98 -0.76 -14.38 -18.39
N TRP A 99 -1.81 -14.36 -17.57
CA TRP A 99 -2.48 -15.54 -17.06
C TRP A 99 -3.39 -16.16 -18.14
N ARG A 100 -2.99 -17.33 -18.66
CA ARG A 100 -3.70 -17.99 -19.78
C ARG A 100 -4.80 -18.97 -19.35
N ASN A 101 -5.06 -19.11 -18.05
CA ASN A 101 -6.00 -20.08 -17.49
C ASN A 101 -7.34 -19.45 -17.06
N GLY A 102 -7.82 -18.43 -17.80
CA GLY A 102 -9.02 -17.65 -17.47
C GLY A 102 -8.68 -16.25 -16.94
N SER A 103 -9.69 -15.45 -16.59
CA SER A 103 -9.46 -14.13 -16.00
C SER A 103 -9.33 -14.22 -14.48
N ILE A 104 -8.26 -13.66 -13.94
CA ILE A 104 -8.03 -13.47 -12.49
C ILE A 104 -9.19 -12.66 -11.90
N ILE A 105 -9.66 -11.63 -12.62
CA ILE A 105 -10.74 -10.76 -12.18
C ILE A 105 -12.02 -11.56 -11.94
N SER A 106 -12.33 -12.55 -12.80
CA SER A 106 -13.50 -13.40 -12.64
C SER A 106 -13.45 -14.32 -11.41
N GLY A 107 -12.26 -14.56 -10.86
CA GLY A 107 -12.05 -15.35 -9.65
C GLY A 107 -11.95 -14.53 -8.35
N LEU A 108 -12.06 -13.20 -8.41
CA LEU A 108 -11.95 -12.35 -7.22
C LEU A 108 -13.23 -12.40 -6.38
N GLY A 109 -13.06 -12.54 -5.06
CA GLY A 109 -14.17 -12.50 -4.10
C GLY A 109 -14.63 -11.09 -3.77
N VAL A 110 -15.82 -10.99 -3.16
CA VAL A 110 -16.43 -9.73 -2.71
C VAL A 110 -15.52 -8.93 -1.77
N SER A 111 -14.77 -9.60 -0.89
CA SER A 111 -13.80 -8.97 0.01
C SER A 111 -12.76 -8.14 -0.75
N VAL A 112 -12.27 -8.64 -1.91
CA VAL A 112 -11.29 -7.92 -2.73
C VAL A 112 -11.91 -6.67 -3.38
N GLY A 113 -13.16 -6.78 -3.85
CA GLY A 113 -13.90 -5.64 -4.39
C GLY A 113 -14.12 -4.54 -3.33
N LEU A 114 -14.47 -4.94 -2.10
CA LEU A 114 -14.64 -4.04 -0.97
C LEU A 114 -13.34 -3.32 -0.60
N VAL A 115 -12.20 -4.05 -0.60
CA VAL A 115 -10.87 -3.45 -0.39
C VAL A 115 -10.56 -2.42 -1.48
N GLY A 116 -10.84 -2.71 -2.74
CA GLY A 116 -10.64 -1.78 -3.85
C GLY A 116 -11.46 -0.49 -3.69
N ILE A 117 -12.74 -0.60 -3.37
CA ILE A 117 -13.63 0.56 -3.18
C ILE A 117 -13.16 1.42 -2.00
N LEU A 118 -12.84 0.80 -0.87
CA LEU A 118 -12.36 1.53 0.30
C LEU A 118 -10.97 2.14 0.07
N GLY A 119 -10.11 1.47 -0.70
CA GLY A 119 -8.82 2.03 -1.15
C GLY A 119 -9.01 3.30 -1.98
N VAL A 120 -9.93 3.29 -2.96
CA VAL A 120 -10.29 4.47 -3.75
C VAL A 120 -10.81 5.59 -2.87
N LEU A 121 -11.63 5.29 -1.87
CA LEU A 121 -12.11 6.29 -0.91
C LEU A 121 -10.96 6.95 -0.15
N VAL A 122 -10.03 6.17 0.43
CA VAL A 122 -8.89 6.70 1.18
C VAL A 122 -7.99 7.57 0.29
N ILE A 123 -7.68 7.09 -0.92
CA ILE A 123 -6.91 7.83 -1.94
C ILE A 123 -7.63 9.14 -2.31
N GLY A 124 -8.95 9.09 -2.49
CA GLY A 124 -9.77 10.25 -2.82
C GLY A 124 -9.77 11.32 -1.71
N VAL A 125 -9.86 10.91 -0.45
CA VAL A 125 -9.75 11.84 0.70
C VAL A 125 -8.35 12.46 0.75
N ALA A 126 -7.30 11.66 0.58
CA ALA A 126 -5.92 12.15 0.57
C ALA A 126 -5.67 13.15 -0.59
N ALA A 127 -6.14 12.85 -1.80
CA ALA A 127 -6.04 13.75 -2.94
C ALA A 127 -6.83 15.05 -2.72
N SER A 128 -8.05 14.96 -2.18
CA SER A 128 -8.89 16.12 -1.86
C SER A 128 -8.23 17.02 -0.82
N SER A 129 -7.57 16.43 0.19
CA SER A 129 -6.79 17.17 1.19
C SER A 129 -5.71 18.04 0.53
N ILE A 130 -4.97 17.49 -0.44
CA ILE A 130 -3.92 18.22 -1.15
C ILE A 130 -4.54 19.37 -1.95
N LEU A 131 -5.62 19.11 -2.71
CA LEU A 131 -6.28 20.12 -3.54
C LEU A 131 -6.85 21.29 -2.72
N ILE A 132 -7.42 21.00 -1.54
CA ILE A 132 -7.93 22.01 -0.61
C ILE A 132 -6.79 22.90 -0.12
N HIS A 133 -5.66 22.31 0.31
CA HIS A 133 -4.49 23.08 0.76
C HIS A 133 -3.83 23.89 -0.37
N MET A 134 -3.97 23.48 -1.63
CA MET A 134 -3.49 24.28 -2.76
C MET A 134 -4.31 25.57 -2.99
N HIS A 135 -5.58 25.60 -2.58
CA HIS A 135 -6.49 26.72 -2.84
C HIS A 135 -6.90 27.50 -1.59
N THR A 136 -6.57 26.99 -0.41
CA THR A 136 -6.95 27.62 0.86
C THR A 136 -5.78 27.54 1.85
N ASP A 137 -5.49 28.66 2.51
CA ASP A 137 -4.59 28.70 3.67
C ASP A 137 -5.28 28.18 4.95
N PHE A 138 -6.25 27.27 4.80
CA PHE A 138 -7.07 26.82 5.90
C PHE A 138 -6.21 26.02 6.89
N MET A 139 -5.88 26.67 8.02
CA MET A 139 -5.12 26.09 9.13
C MET A 139 -3.71 25.63 8.73
N SER A 140 -3.05 26.36 7.83
CA SER A 140 -1.68 26.08 7.36
C SER A 140 -0.60 26.21 8.44
N ASP A 141 -0.88 26.93 9.52
CA ASP A 141 0.07 27.14 10.63
C ASP A 141 0.14 25.96 11.62
N LEU A 142 -0.74 24.96 11.49
CA LEU A 142 -0.67 23.75 12.32
C LEU A 142 0.48 22.84 11.86
N ILE A 143 1.19 22.27 12.83
CA ILE A 143 2.25 21.27 12.59
C ILE A 143 1.71 20.04 11.84
N VAL A 144 0.44 19.69 12.07
CA VAL A 144 -0.23 18.56 11.41
C VAL A 144 -1.56 19.03 10.85
N SER A 145 -1.76 18.79 9.55
CA SER A 145 -3.03 19.09 8.90
C SER A 145 -4.17 18.26 9.51
N PRO A 146 -5.31 18.87 9.88
CA PRO A 146 -6.50 18.14 10.33
C PRO A 146 -6.95 17.05 9.35
N MET A 147 -6.69 17.24 8.05
CA MET A 147 -7.04 16.28 7.02
C MET A 147 -6.22 14.99 7.11
N SER A 148 -4.99 15.02 7.64
CA SER A 148 -4.20 13.81 7.91
C SER A 148 -4.88 12.92 8.95
N PHE A 149 -5.51 13.52 9.97
CA PHE A 149 -6.32 12.77 10.93
C PHE A 149 -7.57 12.17 10.29
N VAL A 150 -8.22 12.90 9.38
CA VAL A 150 -9.36 12.37 8.61
C VAL A 150 -8.93 11.14 7.79
N VAL A 151 -7.81 11.22 7.06
CA VAL A 151 -7.27 10.08 6.30
C VAL A 151 -7.02 8.88 7.22
N LEU A 152 -6.40 9.09 8.38
CA LEU A 152 -6.10 8.03 9.35
C LEU A 152 -7.39 7.39 9.90
N VAL A 153 -8.38 8.20 10.27
CA VAL A 153 -9.67 7.70 10.76
C VAL A 153 -10.39 6.90 9.68
N VAL A 154 -10.46 7.42 8.44
CA VAL A 154 -11.09 6.73 7.31
C VAL A 154 -10.37 5.41 7.01
N PHE A 155 -9.04 5.38 7.06
CA PHE A 155 -8.25 4.17 6.89
C PHE A 155 -8.55 3.11 7.97
N ILE A 156 -8.60 3.51 9.25
CA ILE A 156 -8.95 2.59 10.34
C ILE A 156 -10.37 2.05 10.18
N LEU A 157 -11.33 2.89 9.82
CA LEU A 157 -12.71 2.47 9.55
C LEU A 157 -12.79 1.50 8.35
N ALA A 158 -11.99 1.74 7.31
CA ALA A 158 -11.90 0.84 6.16
C ALA A 158 -11.36 -0.53 6.57
N LEU A 159 -10.27 -0.58 7.35
CA LEU A 159 -9.72 -1.84 7.88
C LEU A 159 -10.75 -2.58 8.74
N TYR A 160 -11.48 -1.88 9.59
CA TYR A 160 -12.53 -2.47 10.41
C TYR A 160 -13.68 -3.04 9.57
N ALA A 161 -14.10 -2.34 8.51
CA ALA A 161 -15.13 -2.82 7.59
C ALA A 161 -14.70 -4.11 6.88
N ILE A 162 -13.44 -4.16 6.41
CA ILE A 162 -12.85 -5.35 5.78
C ILE A 162 -12.81 -6.53 6.76
N TYR A 163 -12.34 -6.29 7.99
CA TYR A 163 -12.30 -7.31 9.05
C TYR A 163 -13.68 -7.90 9.34
N ARG A 164 -14.70 -7.02 9.47
CA ARG A 164 -16.06 -7.42 9.80
C ARG A 164 -16.68 -8.28 8.69
N GLU A 165 -16.49 -7.92 7.43
CA GLU A 165 -17.02 -8.69 6.30
C GLU A 165 -16.37 -10.08 6.24
N GLU A 166 -15.04 -10.16 6.38
CA GLU A 166 -14.34 -11.44 6.36
C GLU A 166 -14.78 -12.34 7.52
N SER A 167 -14.94 -11.78 8.72
CA SER A 167 -15.39 -12.52 9.90
C SER A 167 -16.80 -13.12 9.71
N LEU A 168 -17.70 -12.39 9.05
CA LEU A 168 -19.06 -12.87 8.74
C LEU A 168 -19.05 -14.01 7.71
N LEU A 169 -18.13 -13.97 6.73
CA LEU A 169 -17.98 -15.04 5.76
C LEU A 169 -17.49 -16.33 6.42
N ILE A 170 -16.50 -16.23 7.31
CA ILE A 170 -15.96 -17.38 8.05
C ILE A 170 -17.03 -18.06 8.91
N GLN A 171 -17.94 -17.31 9.54
CA GLN A 171 -19.02 -17.88 10.35
C GLN A 171 -20.10 -18.60 9.54
N LYS A 172 -20.23 -18.32 8.24
CA LYS A 172 -21.21 -18.96 7.35
C LYS A 172 -20.71 -20.26 6.72
N MET A 173 -19.43 -20.59 6.88
CA MET A 173 -18.78 -21.81 6.39
C MET A 173 -18.80 -22.90 7.47
#